data_AF-A0A553PGR3-F1
#
_entry.id   AF-A0A553PGR3-F1
#
_cell.length_a   1.000
_cell.length_b   1.000
_cell.length_c   1.000
_cell.angle_alpha   90.00
_cell.angle_beta   90.00
_cell.angle_gamma   90.00
#
_symmetry.space_group_name_H-M   'P 1'
#
loop_
_entity.id
_entity.type
_entity.pdbx_description
1 polymer ?
#
loop_
_entity_poly.entity_id
_entity_poly.type
_entity_poly.pdbx_seq_one_letter_code
_entity_poly.pdbx_strand_id
1 'polypeptide(L)'
;MPSIHACKAMTDHFDGIDRMVKEAPRIEGAPNFRRLPGFPVFGTGQTTVEGYAKCLEPIMKKYGDEKDVFWVNLRQEPVFYVNGKPYTPRDPERLNYHLEVMNPEDSEKMEVAFVKEVKTRGLDFKYYKDQYGEHPDERAVKNEEVVEKIESVLTLEDVIKQLKEKNPTIKTVRIPMNQEKAPAEECFDEIVSLLKNSSASTPILFNCQAGISRTTTGMIIAAIIKEFQLSSELDQMKGIVPDDILDALKKKKLGLPGFDADALTEKNAMLAGDFEVILELIAAEPQAKMAKAQVDKLVNMAAPPPKGTGVHNLREAIIEHKMTFDVASDDWQEFLKNKIMSNIERYFYLIVFSMYVREQGSQGFPVTFKQWMDERSNLRTMIAEGRSKLEWERKIPDDKLVNLKEMLDTSDFKTNLPKVIKRIYELAWQQFSDLPRGHHKNNSMHKLASKTMIEILPEKLINYIEERCGSLATTPDFFDVIGQVSWYQEDGSGILPMHRPAEAPQEAAAVASPAMDAPTLDPIADEAPAEAPAEGASSPASEETAAPAE
;
A
#
# COMPACT_ATOMS: atom_id res chain seq x y z
N MET A 1 23.67 5.15 -13.87
CA MET A 1 22.46 5.38 -14.68
C MET A 1 22.79 5.11 -16.14
N PRO A 2 21.92 4.45 -16.91
CA PRO A 2 22.13 4.25 -18.33
C PRO A 2 22.21 5.60 -19.06
N SER A 3 22.85 5.62 -20.22
CA SER A 3 22.74 6.78 -21.12
C SER A 3 21.28 6.99 -21.49
N ILE A 4 20.78 8.22 -21.39
CA ILE A 4 19.39 8.55 -21.75
C ILE A 4 19.10 8.16 -23.22
N HIS A 5 20.12 8.22 -24.08
CA HIS A 5 20.04 7.80 -25.48
C HIS A 5 19.85 6.29 -25.69
N ALA A 6 20.25 5.47 -24.71
CA ALA A 6 20.05 4.02 -24.76
C ALA A 6 18.69 3.60 -24.19
N CYS A 7 18.00 4.50 -23.47
CA CYS A 7 16.74 4.17 -22.80
C CYS A 7 15.63 3.80 -23.79
N LYS A 8 14.71 2.97 -23.29
CA LYS A 8 13.48 2.57 -23.97
C LYS A 8 12.28 3.29 -23.37
N ALA A 9 11.28 3.59 -24.19
CA ALA A 9 10.04 4.18 -23.71
C ALA A 9 9.15 3.11 -23.09
N MET A 10 8.49 3.44 -21.98
CA MET A 10 7.45 2.62 -21.39
C MET A 10 6.23 3.50 -21.11
N THR A 11 5.04 3.08 -21.53
CA THR A 11 3.79 3.81 -21.29
C THR A 11 3.50 3.89 -19.80
N ASP A 12 3.00 5.02 -19.32
CA ASP A 12 2.47 5.06 -17.96
C ASP A 12 1.05 4.50 -17.88
N HIS A 13 0.29 4.51 -18.98
CA HIS A 13 -1.11 4.06 -19.02
C HIS A 13 -1.20 2.60 -19.42
N PHE A 14 -1.85 1.79 -18.58
CA PHE A 14 -2.03 0.35 -18.78
C PHE A 14 -3.34 -0.16 -18.18
N ASP A 15 -3.76 -1.35 -18.61
CA ASP A 15 -5.02 -1.95 -18.17
C ASP A 15 -4.98 -2.26 -16.66
N GLY A 16 -5.99 -1.79 -15.93
CA GLY A 16 -6.05 -1.94 -14.47
C GLY A 16 -5.22 -0.93 -13.68
N ILE A 17 -4.71 0.13 -14.32
CA ILE A 17 -4.08 1.25 -13.60
C ILE A 17 -5.07 1.98 -12.68
N ASP A 18 -6.32 2.11 -13.11
CA ASP A 18 -7.38 2.77 -12.34
C ASP A 18 -7.99 1.79 -11.32
N ARG A 19 -7.76 2.10 -10.05
CA ARG A 19 -8.15 1.34 -8.85
C ARG A 19 -9.32 1.97 -8.11
N MET A 20 -9.89 3.06 -8.63
CA MET A 20 -11.13 3.61 -8.10
C MET A 20 -12.27 2.60 -8.26
N VAL A 21 -13.14 2.53 -7.26
CA VAL A 21 -14.37 1.73 -7.33
C VAL A 21 -15.21 2.11 -8.56
N LYS A 22 -16.01 1.17 -9.06
CA LYS A 22 -16.72 1.34 -10.35
C LYS A 22 -17.68 2.53 -10.35
N GLU A 23 -18.25 2.82 -9.18
CA GLU A 23 -19.23 3.88 -8.95
C GLU A 23 -18.59 5.26 -8.78
N ALA A 24 -17.26 5.32 -8.57
CA ALA A 24 -16.57 6.59 -8.40
C ALA A 24 -16.48 7.34 -9.75
N PRO A 25 -16.60 8.69 -9.74
CA PRO A 25 -16.39 9.49 -10.94
C PRO A 25 -15.01 9.24 -11.53
N ARG A 26 -14.95 8.95 -12.83
CA ARG A 26 -13.70 8.75 -13.57
C ARG A 26 -13.47 9.90 -14.53
N ILE A 27 -12.21 10.30 -14.66
CA ILE A 27 -11.77 11.28 -15.65
C ILE A 27 -10.93 10.54 -16.70
N GLU A 28 -11.40 10.57 -17.94
CA GLU A 28 -10.69 9.96 -19.05
C GLU A 28 -9.29 10.58 -19.20
N GLY A 29 -8.29 9.72 -19.31
CA GLY A 29 -6.89 10.13 -19.39
C GLY A 29 -6.28 10.58 -18.07
N ALA A 30 -6.99 10.46 -16.94
CA ALA A 30 -6.48 10.79 -15.60
C ALA A 30 -6.78 9.66 -14.60
N PRO A 31 -5.95 8.62 -14.57
CA PRO A 31 -6.21 7.43 -13.77
C PRO A 31 -6.23 7.77 -12.27
N ASN A 32 -7.12 7.14 -11.51
CA ASN A 32 -7.24 7.35 -10.06
C ASN A 32 -7.50 8.81 -9.63
N PHE A 33 -8.08 9.64 -10.52
CA PHE A 33 -8.47 11.00 -10.15
C PHE A 33 -9.47 10.99 -9.00
N ARG A 34 -9.15 11.70 -7.91
CA ARG A 34 -9.96 11.75 -6.70
C ARG A 34 -9.69 12.99 -5.87
N ARG A 35 -10.60 13.26 -4.94
CA ARG A 35 -10.46 14.29 -3.90
C ARG A 35 -10.44 13.62 -2.53
N LEU A 36 -9.55 14.06 -1.64
CA LEU A 36 -9.61 13.64 -0.24
C LEU A 36 -10.86 14.27 0.41
N PRO A 37 -11.75 13.49 1.04
CA PRO A 37 -12.94 14.04 1.70
C PRO A 37 -12.60 15.17 2.67
N GLY A 38 -13.41 16.21 2.70
CA GLY A 38 -13.20 17.38 3.59
C GLY A 38 -12.22 18.44 3.07
N PHE A 39 -11.20 18.08 2.29
CA PHE A 39 -10.10 18.99 1.92
C PHE A 39 -10.11 19.39 0.44
N PRO A 40 -9.60 20.57 0.02
CA PRO A 40 -9.35 20.88 -1.39
C PRO A 40 -8.06 20.19 -1.89
N VAL A 41 -7.88 18.92 -1.52
CA VAL A 41 -6.70 18.11 -1.84
C VAL A 41 -7.10 17.04 -2.84
N PHE A 42 -6.40 16.98 -3.96
CA PHE A 42 -6.70 16.11 -5.09
C PHE A 42 -5.51 15.22 -5.43
N GLY A 43 -5.80 14.09 -6.07
CA GLY A 43 -4.77 13.17 -6.52
C GLY A 43 -5.17 12.49 -7.82
N THR A 44 -4.18 12.22 -8.67
CA THR A 44 -4.32 11.45 -9.92
C THR A 44 -3.02 10.70 -10.20
N GLY A 45 -3.04 9.73 -11.13
CA GLY A 45 -1.84 9.27 -11.82
C GLY A 45 -1.46 10.22 -12.96
N GLN A 46 -0.40 9.89 -13.67
CA GLN A 46 0.12 10.71 -14.76
C GLN A 46 -0.96 10.84 -15.82
N THR A 47 -1.33 12.06 -16.15
CA THR A 47 -2.46 12.30 -17.06
C THR A 47 -1.98 12.30 -18.51
N THR A 48 -2.88 12.03 -19.45
CA THR A 48 -2.71 12.48 -20.84
C THR A 48 -2.69 14.01 -20.91
N VAL A 49 -2.29 14.56 -22.06
CA VAL A 49 -2.32 16.02 -22.31
C VAL A 49 -3.73 16.57 -22.10
N GLU A 50 -4.76 15.89 -22.61
CA GLU A 50 -6.16 16.28 -22.42
C GLU A 50 -6.65 16.05 -20.99
N GLY A 51 -6.15 15.00 -20.33
CA GLY A 51 -6.52 14.65 -18.95
C GLY A 51 -6.21 15.77 -17.95
N TYR A 52 -5.16 16.57 -18.19
CA TYR A 52 -4.86 17.76 -17.39
C TYR A 52 -6.05 18.74 -17.35
N ALA A 53 -6.59 19.11 -18.52
CA ALA A 53 -7.71 20.04 -18.60
C ALA A 53 -8.97 19.46 -17.94
N LYS A 54 -9.27 18.19 -18.21
CA LYS A 54 -10.43 17.50 -17.61
C LYS A 54 -10.35 17.42 -16.08
N CYS A 55 -9.15 17.23 -15.50
CA CYS A 55 -8.95 17.26 -14.05
C CYS A 55 -9.26 18.62 -13.43
N LEU A 56 -8.94 19.69 -14.16
CA LEU A 56 -9.08 21.06 -13.66
C LEU A 56 -10.51 21.57 -13.73
N GLU A 57 -11.32 21.12 -14.69
CA GLU A 57 -12.73 21.53 -14.81
C GLU A 57 -13.51 21.48 -13.48
N PRO A 58 -13.56 20.36 -12.73
CA PRO A 58 -14.27 20.32 -11.45
C PRO A 58 -13.58 21.14 -10.35
N ILE A 59 -12.26 21.33 -10.43
CA ILE A 59 -11.50 22.14 -9.46
C ILE A 59 -11.82 23.62 -9.67
N MET A 60 -11.69 24.12 -10.90
CA MET A 60 -11.96 25.50 -11.28
C MET A 60 -13.44 25.85 -11.11
N LYS A 61 -14.37 24.91 -11.36
CA LYS A 61 -15.79 25.12 -11.08
C LYS A 61 -16.08 25.43 -9.61
N LYS A 62 -15.28 24.87 -8.69
CA LYS A 62 -15.51 24.99 -7.24
C LYS A 62 -14.60 26.02 -6.56
N TYR A 63 -13.39 26.20 -7.07
CA TYR A 63 -12.31 26.98 -6.46
C TYR A 63 -11.71 28.00 -7.45
N GLY A 64 -12.43 28.37 -8.51
CA GLY A 64 -11.93 29.28 -9.54
C GLY A 64 -11.62 30.70 -9.05
N ASP A 65 -12.16 31.09 -7.89
CA ASP A 65 -11.87 32.38 -7.25
C ASP A 65 -10.57 32.37 -6.42
N GLU A 66 -9.96 31.19 -6.21
CA GLU A 66 -8.69 31.07 -5.52
C GLU A 66 -7.55 31.60 -6.40
N LYS A 67 -6.65 32.38 -5.80
CA LYS A 67 -5.51 32.97 -6.53
C LYS A 67 -4.59 31.91 -7.13
N ASP A 68 -4.42 30.82 -6.39
CA ASP A 68 -3.45 29.77 -6.69
C ASP A 68 -4.15 28.41 -6.73
N VAL A 69 -3.80 27.61 -7.73
CA VAL A 69 -4.11 26.18 -7.79
C VAL A 69 -2.80 25.43 -8.00
N PHE A 70 -2.39 24.65 -7.00
CA PHE A 70 -1.12 23.93 -7.08
C PHE A 70 -1.28 22.59 -7.80
N TRP A 71 -0.43 22.32 -8.77
CA TRP A 71 -0.28 21.01 -9.40
C TRP A 71 1.13 20.48 -9.10
N VAL A 72 1.23 19.46 -8.28
CA VAL A 72 2.48 18.91 -7.77
C VAL A 72 2.76 17.55 -8.41
N ASN A 73 3.80 17.48 -9.23
CA ASN A 73 4.30 16.24 -9.80
C ASN A 73 5.32 15.60 -8.84
N LEU A 74 4.99 14.42 -8.31
CA LEU A 74 5.80 13.68 -7.34
C LEU A 74 6.79 12.69 -7.99
N ARG A 75 6.93 12.72 -9.32
CA ARG A 75 7.81 11.79 -10.04
C ARG A 75 9.26 12.26 -9.99
N GLN A 76 10.13 11.34 -9.60
CA GLN A 76 11.58 11.51 -9.73
C GLN A 76 12.01 11.21 -11.17
N GLU A 77 11.38 10.23 -11.80
CA GLU A 77 11.64 9.80 -13.15
C GLU A 77 11.22 10.85 -14.20
N PRO A 78 11.92 10.92 -15.35
CA PRO A 78 11.57 11.80 -16.46
C PRO A 78 10.25 11.36 -17.13
N VAL A 79 9.44 12.33 -17.56
CA VAL A 79 8.15 12.10 -18.24
C VAL A 79 8.14 12.84 -19.58
N PHE A 80 7.67 12.18 -20.61
CA PHE A 80 7.44 12.80 -21.91
C PHE A 80 6.15 12.28 -22.53
N TYR A 81 5.73 12.92 -23.60
CA TYR A 81 4.46 12.64 -24.25
C TYR A 81 4.64 12.31 -25.71
N VAL A 82 3.96 11.26 -26.19
CA VAL A 82 3.82 10.94 -27.61
C VAL A 82 2.34 10.81 -27.92
N ASN A 83 1.86 11.49 -28.95
CA ASN A 83 0.45 11.47 -29.36
C ASN A 83 -0.53 11.75 -28.20
N GLY A 84 -0.15 12.67 -27.30
CA GLY A 84 -0.94 13.03 -26.12
C GLY A 84 -0.87 12.04 -24.94
N LYS A 85 -0.22 10.88 -25.08
CA LYS A 85 -0.09 9.86 -24.02
C LYS A 85 1.24 9.99 -23.26
N PRO A 86 1.25 9.74 -21.93
CA PRO A 86 2.45 9.84 -21.11
C PRO A 86 3.33 8.57 -21.17
N TYR A 87 4.64 8.79 -21.21
CA TYR A 87 5.66 7.75 -21.23
C TYR A 87 6.83 8.13 -20.31
N THR A 88 7.53 7.12 -19.81
CA THR A 88 8.77 7.26 -19.05
C THR A 88 9.92 6.52 -19.76
N PRO A 89 11.13 7.09 -19.82
CA PRO A 89 12.34 6.35 -20.18
C PRO A 89 12.66 5.29 -19.13
N ARG A 90 13.09 4.11 -19.59
CA ARG A 90 13.52 2.97 -18.78
C ARG A 90 14.88 2.47 -19.24
N ASP A 91 15.64 1.92 -18.30
CA ASP A 91 16.86 1.17 -18.58
C ASP A 91 16.50 -0.11 -19.35
N PRO A 92 17.09 -0.39 -20.52
CA PRO A 92 16.84 -1.64 -21.26
C PRO A 92 17.12 -2.90 -20.44
N GLU A 93 18.06 -2.85 -19.50
CA GLU A 93 18.41 -4.00 -18.65
C GLU A 93 17.46 -4.14 -17.45
N ARG A 94 16.72 -3.08 -17.12
CA ARG A 94 15.85 -2.99 -15.92
C ARG A 94 14.51 -2.31 -16.22
N LEU A 95 13.82 -2.75 -17.28
CA LEU A 95 12.58 -2.12 -17.77
C LEU A 95 11.50 -1.93 -16.69
N ASN A 96 11.41 -2.85 -15.73
CA ASN A 96 10.41 -2.85 -14.66
C ASN A 96 10.72 -1.85 -13.51
N TYR A 97 11.85 -1.14 -13.57
CA TYR A 97 12.32 -0.21 -12.54
C TYR A 97 12.42 1.20 -13.09
N HIS A 98 12.06 2.20 -12.27
CA HIS A 98 12.13 3.61 -12.68
C HIS A 98 13.57 4.10 -12.60
N LEU A 99 13.92 5.07 -13.45
CA LEU A 99 15.16 5.82 -13.26
C LEU A 99 15.04 6.64 -11.96
N GLU A 100 16.08 6.62 -11.15
CA GLU A 100 16.13 7.38 -9.90
C GLU A 100 16.85 8.71 -10.11
N VAL A 101 16.08 9.80 -10.29
CA VAL A 101 16.59 11.15 -10.51
C VAL A 101 15.98 12.10 -9.48
N MET A 102 16.74 12.43 -8.44
CA MET A 102 16.24 13.20 -7.29
C MET A 102 16.27 14.71 -7.51
N ASN A 103 17.02 15.19 -8.50
CA ASN A 103 17.09 16.60 -8.84
C ASN A 103 16.08 16.92 -9.96
N PRO A 104 15.11 17.84 -9.75
CA PRO A 104 14.12 18.19 -10.76
C PRO A 104 14.71 18.66 -12.10
N GLU A 105 15.75 19.51 -12.05
CA GLU A 105 16.39 20.06 -13.26
C GLU A 105 17.07 18.97 -14.09
N ASP A 106 17.63 17.95 -13.43
CA ASP A 106 18.23 16.81 -14.12
C ASP A 106 17.18 15.93 -14.78
N SER A 107 16.02 15.74 -14.14
CA SER A 107 14.87 15.07 -14.79
C SER A 107 14.42 15.84 -16.03
N GLU A 108 14.29 17.17 -15.94
CA GLU A 108 13.91 18.03 -17.07
C GLU A 108 14.94 17.96 -18.22
N LYS A 109 16.24 18.02 -17.92
CA LYS A 109 17.30 17.83 -18.93
C LYS A 109 17.19 16.47 -19.61
N MET A 110 16.90 15.41 -18.86
CA MET A 110 16.69 14.07 -19.41
C MET A 110 15.45 13.99 -20.29
N GLU A 111 14.35 14.66 -19.92
CA GLU A 111 13.13 14.74 -20.74
C GLU A 111 13.40 15.40 -22.09
N VAL A 112 14.09 16.56 -22.08
CA VAL A 112 14.48 17.28 -23.31
C VAL A 112 15.39 16.41 -24.18
N ALA A 113 16.41 15.79 -23.58
CA ALA A 113 17.34 14.92 -24.29
C ALA A 113 16.63 13.70 -24.89
N PHE A 114 15.74 13.06 -24.14
CA PHE A 114 15.02 11.88 -24.61
C PHE A 114 13.98 12.21 -25.69
N VAL A 115 13.28 13.34 -25.58
CA VAL A 115 12.36 13.79 -26.63
C VAL A 115 13.11 14.07 -27.94
N LYS A 116 14.30 14.67 -27.87
CA LYS A 116 15.16 14.87 -29.05
C LYS A 116 15.59 13.53 -29.65
N GLU A 117 15.98 12.59 -28.80
CA GLU A 117 16.34 11.22 -29.21
C GLU A 117 15.17 10.52 -29.91
N VAL A 118 13.96 10.53 -29.33
CA VAL A 118 12.75 9.94 -29.92
C VAL A 118 12.48 10.51 -31.32
N LYS A 119 12.60 11.83 -31.49
CA LYS A 119 12.44 12.48 -32.81
C LYS A 119 13.50 12.07 -33.84
N THR A 120 14.69 11.67 -33.38
CA THR A 120 15.82 11.27 -34.25
C THR A 120 15.71 9.80 -34.68
N ARG A 121 15.03 8.96 -33.90
CA ARG A 121 14.82 7.52 -34.18
C ARG A 121 13.85 7.23 -35.34
N GLY A 122 13.22 8.26 -35.92
CA GLY A 122 12.31 8.16 -37.06
C GLY A 122 10.84 8.32 -36.67
N LEU A 123 9.94 7.99 -37.61
CA LEU A 123 8.48 8.14 -37.41
C LEU A 123 7.85 6.96 -36.64
N ASP A 124 8.57 5.85 -36.49
CA ASP A 124 8.12 4.68 -35.74
C ASP A 124 8.54 4.82 -34.27
N PHE A 125 7.58 5.09 -33.40
CA PHE A 125 7.78 5.12 -31.97
C PHE A 125 7.62 3.74 -31.38
N LYS A 126 8.69 3.25 -30.77
CA LYS A 126 8.74 1.95 -30.10
C LYS A 126 8.67 2.13 -28.60
N TYR A 127 7.74 1.45 -27.95
CA TYR A 127 7.58 1.50 -26.51
C TYR A 127 7.11 0.16 -25.94
N TYR A 128 7.32 -0.02 -24.64
CA TYR A 128 6.82 -1.16 -23.87
C TYR A 128 5.56 -0.77 -23.10
N LYS A 129 4.65 -1.73 -22.94
CA LYS A 129 3.50 -1.56 -22.05
C LYS A 129 3.90 -1.84 -20.60
N ASP A 130 3.77 -0.84 -19.72
CA ASP A 130 3.84 -1.11 -18.28
C ASP A 130 2.61 -1.91 -17.86
N GLN A 131 2.72 -2.64 -16.76
CA GLN A 131 1.68 -3.55 -16.31
C GLN A 131 1.66 -3.65 -14.79
N TYR A 132 0.49 -4.01 -14.27
CA TYR A 132 0.38 -4.39 -12.88
C TYR A 132 0.93 -5.80 -12.68
N GLY A 133 1.97 -5.91 -11.85
CA GLY A 133 2.46 -7.17 -11.30
C GLY A 133 3.25 -6.86 -10.04
N GLU A 134 3.00 -7.63 -8.97
CA GLU A 134 3.75 -7.42 -7.73
C GLU A 134 5.17 -7.93 -7.91
N HIS A 135 5.31 -9.12 -8.49
CA HIS A 135 6.61 -9.72 -8.80
C HIS A 135 7.21 -9.12 -10.09
N PRO A 136 8.52 -8.84 -10.16
CA PRO A 136 9.19 -8.43 -11.39
C PRO A 136 9.01 -9.44 -12.54
N ASP A 137 8.96 -10.73 -12.25
CA ASP A 137 8.78 -11.77 -13.28
C ASP A 137 7.37 -11.74 -13.87
N GLU A 138 6.34 -11.47 -13.05
CA GLU A 138 4.97 -11.25 -13.55
C GLU A 138 4.92 -10.10 -14.55
N ARG A 139 5.72 -9.04 -14.30
CA ARG A 139 5.86 -7.89 -15.19
C ARG A 139 6.69 -8.24 -16.43
N ALA A 140 7.78 -8.98 -16.27
CA ALA A 140 8.74 -9.28 -17.33
C ALA A 140 8.18 -10.20 -18.42
N VAL A 141 7.32 -11.17 -18.07
CA VAL A 141 6.72 -12.13 -19.01
C VAL A 141 5.94 -11.46 -20.15
N LYS A 142 5.53 -10.20 -19.98
CA LYS A 142 4.64 -9.49 -20.91
C LYS A 142 5.21 -8.18 -21.45
N ASN A 143 6.53 -8.00 -21.43
CA ASN A 143 7.21 -6.85 -22.03
C ASN A 143 7.15 -6.88 -23.57
N GLU A 144 5.95 -6.71 -24.12
CA GLU A 144 5.71 -6.61 -25.56
C GLU A 144 6.09 -5.21 -26.07
N GLU A 145 6.99 -5.16 -27.05
CA GLU A 145 7.33 -3.93 -27.76
C GLU A 145 6.20 -3.60 -28.74
N VAL A 146 5.63 -2.41 -28.62
CA VAL A 146 4.57 -1.87 -29.47
C VAL A 146 5.16 -0.77 -30.34
N VAL A 147 4.68 -0.69 -31.58
CA VAL A 147 5.07 0.34 -32.54
C VAL A 147 3.86 1.18 -32.91
N GLU A 148 3.99 2.50 -32.78
CA GLU A 148 3.00 3.46 -33.27
C GLU A 148 3.66 4.58 -34.07
N LYS A 149 2.91 5.27 -34.92
CA LYS A 149 3.43 6.41 -35.69
C LYS A 149 3.43 7.67 -34.82
N ILE A 150 4.53 8.43 -34.89
CA ILE A 150 4.64 9.72 -34.22
C ILE A 150 3.85 10.78 -35.00
N GLU A 151 2.88 11.39 -34.32
CA GLU A 151 2.19 12.61 -34.77
C GLU A 151 2.64 13.82 -33.95
N SER A 152 2.85 13.64 -32.65
CA SER A 152 3.37 14.67 -31.75
C SER A 152 4.29 14.10 -30.68
N VAL A 153 5.32 14.86 -30.30
CA VAL A 153 6.19 14.55 -29.16
C VAL A 153 6.45 15.81 -28.37
N LEU A 154 6.10 15.79 -27.09
CA LEU A 154 6.20 16.92 -26.17
C LEU A 154 7.00 16.53 -24.92
N THR A 155 7.75 17.49 -24.38
CA THR A 155 8.27 17.39 -23.02
C THR A 155 7.15 17.63 -22.01
N LEU A 156 7.38 17.28 -20.73
CA LEU A 156 6.45 17.68 -19.67
C LEU A 156 6.34 19.21 -19.57
N GLU A 157 7.44 19.94 -19.76
CA GLU A 157 7.45 21.41 -19.74
C GLU A 157 6.54 22.01 -20.82
N ASP A 158 6.56 21.46 -22.04
CA ASP A 158 5.67 21.88 -23.13
C ASP A 158 4.19 21.74 -22.74
N VAL A 159 3.84 20.61 -22.10
CA VAL A 159 2.46 20.34 -21.64
C VAL A 159 2.06 21.28 -20.50
N ILE A 160 2.96 21.52 -19.55
CA ILE A 160 2.76 22.47 -18.45
C ILE A 160 2.57 23.90 -18.98
N LYS A 161 3.33 24.30 -20.00
CA LYS A 161 3.18 25.61 -20.63
C LYS A 161 1.79 25.78 -21.24
N GLN A 162 1.32 24.79 -22.01
CA GLN A 162 -0.04 24.79 -22.57
C GLN A 162 -1.12 24.85 -21.48
N LEU A 163 -0.89 24.17 -20.34
CA LEU A 163 -1.79 24.18 -19.20
C LEU A 163 -1.92 25.59 -18.58
N LYS A 164 -0.79 26.27 -18.37
CA LYS A 164 -0.71 27.61 -17.79
C LYS A 164 -1.28 28.69 -18.71
N GLU A 165 -1.10 28.54 -20.03
CA GLU A 165 -1.70 29.44 -21.02
C GLU A 165 -3.24 29.43 -20.94
N LYS A 166 -3.84 28.26 -20.69
CA LYS A 166 -5.29 28.11 -20.52
C LYS A 166 -5.78 28.47 -19.11
N ASN A 167 -4.94 28.30 -18.10
CA ASN A 167 -5.29 28.50 -16.69
C ASN A 167 -4.15 29.22 -15.95
N PRO A 168 -4.11 30.56 -15.97
CA PRO A 168 -2.99 31.34 -15.43
C PRO A 168 -2.80 31.22 -13.90
N THR A 169 -3.82 30.81 -13.15
CA THR A 169 -3.76 30.60 -11.69
C THR A 169 -3.04 29.31 -11.30
N ILE A 170 -2.71 28.44 -12.26
CA ILE A 170 -2.08 27.15 -11.98
C ILE A 170 -0.59 27.30 -11.76
N LYS A 171 -0.15 26.87 -10.58
CA LYS A 171 1.25 26.78 -10.19
C LYS A 171 1.69 25.32 -10.21
N THR A 172 2.57 24.99 -11.14
CA THR A 172 3.12 23.63 -11.28
C THR A 172 4.47 23.51 -10.60
N VAL A 173 4.68 22.45 -9.82
CA VAL A 173 5.96 22.16 -9.14
C VAL A 173 6.27 20.67 -9.26
N ARG A 174 7.54 20.31 -9.39
CA ARG A 174 8.02 18.91 -9.34
C ARG A 174 8.75 18.70 -8.02
N ILE A 175 8.27 17.75 -7.21
CA ILE A 175 8.85 17.34 -5.92
C ILE A 175 9.23 15.85 -6.04
N PRO A 176 10.47 15.51 -6.42
CA PRO A 176 10.89 14.12 -6.67
C PRO A 176 10.75 13.23 -5.42
N MET A 177 9.77 12.32 -5.45
CA MET A 177 9.64 11.28 -4.43
C MET A 177 10.05 9.92 -5.00
N ASN A 178 10.91 9.21 -4.26
CA ASN A 178 11.22 7.82 -4.56
C ASN A 178 9.97 6.96 -4.46
N GLN A 179 9.81 6.04 -5.41
CA GLN A 179 8.67 5.15 -5.45
C GLN A 179 8.68 4.12 -4.30
N GLU A 180 9.87 3.62 -3.95
CA GLU A 180 10.04 2.49 -3.04
C GLU A 180 10.50 2.91 -1.64
N LYS A 181 10.89 4.18 -1.44
CA LYS A 181 11.36 4.72 -0.15
C LYS A 181 10.38 5.74 0.45
N ALA A 182 10.52 6.01 1.74
CA ALA A 182 9.83 7.14 2.37
C ALA A 182 10.26 8.48 1.70
N PRO A 183 9.38 9.50 1.66
CA PRO A 183 9.78 10.82 1.16
C PRO A 183 10.95 11.38 1.96
N ALA A 184 11.88 12.04 1.28
CA ALA A 184 12.92 12.81 1.95
C ALA A 184 12.29 14.00 2.69
N GLU A 185 12.96 14.48 3.75
CA GLU A 185 12.45 15.58 4.58
C GLU A 185 12.23 16.86 3.77
N GLU A 186 13.05 17.11 2.75
CA GLU A 186 12.92 18.23 1.81
C GLU A 186 11.59 18.20 1.05
N CYS A 187 11.04 17.00 0.78
CA CYS A 187 9.73 16.89 0.12
C CYS A 187 8.61 17.47 1.00
N PHE A 188 8.72 17.31 2.33
CA PHE A 188 7.77 17.91 3.26
C PHE A 188 7.96 19.44 3.30
N ASP A 189 9.21 19.91 3.32
CA ASP A 189 9.56 21.34 3.30
C ASP A 189 8.98 22.05 2.07
N GLU A 190 9.09 21.44 0.89
CA GLU A 190 8.53 21.99 -0.34
C GLU A 190 7.00 22.09 -0.28
N ILE A 191 6.31 21.05 0.20
CA ILE A 191 4.84 21.08 0.35
C ILE A 191 4.41 22.14 1.38
N VAL A 192 5.14 22.27 2.50
CA VAL A 192 4.90 23.35 3.49
C VAL A 192 5.12 24.71 2.85
N SER A 193 6.17 24.90 2.05
CA SER A 193 6.47 26.16 1.37
C SER A 193 5.34 26.60 0.43
N LEU A 194 4.71 25.65 -0.29
CA LEU A 194 3.56 25.91 -1.14
C LEU A 194 2.33 26.35 -0.34
N LEU A 195 2.11 25.72 0.82
CA LEU A 195 0.85 25.85 1.54
C LEU A 195 0.87 26.89 2.67
N LYS A 196 2.01 27.18 3.30
CA LYS A 196 2.10 27.97 4.55
C LYS A 196 1.46 29.36 4.49
N ASN A 197 1.47 29.99 3.32
CA ASN A 197 0.89 31.32 3.08
C ASN A 197 -0.41 31.27 2.23
N SER A 198 -0.99 30.08 2.08
CA SER A 198 -2.26 29.86 1.35
C SER A 198 -3.44 29.72 2.31
N SER A 199 -4.67 29.89 1.81
CA SER A 199 -5.89 29.67 2.59
C SER A 199 -6.21 28.18 2.74
N ALA A 200 -7.03 27.80 3.72
CA ALA A 200 -7.53 26.43 3.84
C ALA A 200 -8.34 25.96 2.62
N SER A 201 -8.86 26.89 1.79
CA SER A 201 -9.60 26.60 0.56
C SER A 201 -8.72 26.49 -0.69
N THR A 202 -7.45 26.93 -0.65
CA THR A 202 -6.52 26.85 -1.78
C THR A 202 -6.33 25.40 -2.25
N PRO A 203 -6.62 25.07 -3.53
CA PRO A 203 -6.53 23.71 -4.04
C PRO A 203 -5.10 23.26 -4.29
N ILE A 204 -4.86 21.98 -4.03
CA ILE A 204 -3.60 21.31 -4.37
C ILE A 204 -3.89 19.92 -4.92
N LEU A 205 -3.28 19.61 -6.07
CA LEU A 205 -3.41 18.34 -6.77
C LEU A 205 -2.05 17.68 -6.88
N PHE A 206 -1.97 16.39 -6.52
CA PHE A 206 -0.76 15.60 -6.63
C PHE A 206 -0.87 14.58 -7.75
N ASN A 207 0.21 14.39 -8.52
CA ASN A 207 0.32 13.25 -9.43
C ASN A 207 1.62 12.49 -9.26
N CYS A 208 1.57 11.18 -9.49
CA CYS A 208 2.75 10.34 -9.71
C CYS A 208 2.51 9.51 -10.96
N GLN A 209 3.14 8.33 -11.11
CA GLN A 209 2.82 7.44 -12.24
C GLN A 209 1.37 6.93 -12.17
N ALA A 210 1.06 6.06 -11.20
CA ALA A 210 -0.26 5.42 -11.11
C ALA A 210 -1.29 6.22 -10.30
N GLY A 211 -0.86 7.17 -9.46
CA GLY A 211 -1.79 7.89 -8.59
C GLY A 211 -2.11 7.18 -7.27
N ILE A 212 -1.34 6.15 -6.91
CA ILE A 212 -1.60 5.28 -5.74
C ILE A 212 -0.71 5.71 -4.56
N SER A 213 0.50 5.17 -4.41
CA SER A 213 1.33 5.36 -3.20
C SER A 213 1.86 6.79 -3.01
N ARG A 214 2.73 7.28 -3.92
CA ARG A 214 3.31 8.65 -3.85
C ARG A 214 2.23 9.73 -3.80
N THR A 215 1.26 9.69 -4.70
CA THR A 215 0.12 10.62 -4.72
C THR A 215 -0.64 10.63 -3.40
N THR A 216 -1.01 9.46 -2.85
CA THR A 216 -1.71 9.40 -1.56
C THR A 216 -0.86 9.97 -0.43
N THR A 217 0.45 9.72 -0.45
CA THR A 217 1.38 10.26 0.54
C THR A 217 1.39 11.79 0.49
N GLY A 218 1.54 12.40 -0.70
CA GLY A 218 1.46 13.85 -0.87
C GLY A 218 0.11 14.43 -0.45
N MET A 219 -0.99 13.72 -0.77
CA MET A 219 -2.34 14.11 -0.33
C MET A 219 -2.46 14.11 1.21
N ILE A 220 -1.91 13.12 1.91
CA ILE A 220 -1.94 13.06 3.38
C ILE A 220 -1.10 14.19 3.97
N ILE A 221 0.11 14.45 3.45
CA ILE A 221 0.98 15.56 3.89
C ILE A 221 0.24 16.89 3.77
N ALA A 222 -0.36 17.16 2.60
CA ALA A 222 -1.13 18.38 2.39
C ALA A 222 -2.37 18.45 3.30
N ALA A 223 -3.04 17.33 3.55
CA ALA A 223 -4.22 17.27 4.42
C ALA A 223 -3.87 17.58 5.88
N ILE A 224 -2.71 17.14 6.39
CA ILE A 224 -2.23 17.51 7.74
C ILE A 224 -2.11 19.04 7.84
N ILE A 225 -1.50 19.69 6.84
CA ILE A 225 -1.37 21.15 6.80
C ILE A 225 -2.75 21.83 6.66
N LYS A 226 -3.61 21.34 5.76
CA LYS A 226 -4.94 21.91 5.52
C LYS A 226 -5.86 21.76 6.72
N GLU A 227 -5.75 20.67 7.49
CA GLU A 227 -6.49 20.49 8.73
C GLU A 227 -6.07 21.52 9.79
N PHE A 228 -4.77 21.78 9.91
CA PHE A 228 -4.25 22.84 10.77
C PHE A 228 -4.73 24.22 10.32
N GLN A 229 -4.62 24.55 9.02
CA GLN A 229 -5.09 25.84 8.47
C GLN A 229 -6.58 26.06 8.74
N LEU A 230 -7.40 25.04 8.47
CA LEU A 230 -8.84 25.09 8.72
C LEU A 230 -9.14 25.28 10.21
N SER A 231 -8.44 24.58 11.10
CA SER A 231 -8.61 24.77 12.55
C SER A 231 -8.24 26.18 12.98
N SER A 232 -7.12 26.71 12.48
CA SER A 232 -6.62 28.04 12.81
C SER A 232 -7.56 29.15 12.30
N GLU A 233 -8.06 29.03 11.07
CA GLU A 233 -9.07 29.94 10.51
C GLU A 233 -10.38 29.91 11.32
N LEU A 234 -10.84 28.73 11.73
CA LEU A 234 -12.04 28.60 12.57
C LEU A 234 -11.82 29.17 13.98
N ASP A 235 -10.64 28.98 14.57
CA ASP A 235 -10.33 29.54 15.89
C ASP A 235 -10.24 31.06 15.86
N GLN A 236 -9.81 31.67 14.74
CA GLN A 236 -9.87 33.12 14.55
C GLN A 236 -11.30 33.68 14.47
N MET A 237 -12.30 32.83 14.21
CA MET A 237 -13.72 33.23 14.23
C MET A 237 -14.33 33.19 15.64
N LYS A 238 -13.62 32.66 16.65
CA LYS A 238 -14.08 32.69 18.05
C LYS A 238 -14.29 34.13 18.52
N GLY A 239 -15.42 34.36 19.20
CA GLY A 239 -15.82 35.70 19.65
C GLY A 239 -16.50 36.57 18.59
N ILE A 240 -16.50 36.13 17.31
CA ILE A 240 -17.30 36.75 16.23
C ILE A 240 -18.53 35.88 15.96
N VAL A 241 -18.34 34.57 15.90
CA VAL A 241 -19.40 33.58 15.67
C VAL A 241 -19.71 32.86 16.99
N PRO A 242 -20.99 32.61 17.33
CA PRO A 242 -21.38 31.79 18.47
C PRO A 242 -20.70 30.41 18.47
N ASP A 243 -20.29 29.95 19.66
CA ASP A 243 -19.50 28.72 19.82
C ASP A 243 -20.24 27.47 19.31
N ASP A 244 -21.57 27.41 19.44
CA ASP A 244 -22.40 26.31 18.96
C ASP A 244 -22.38 26.20 17.41
N ILE A 245 -22.40 27.34 16.73
CA ILE A 245 -22.28 27.40 15.26
C ILE A 245 -20.85 27.02 14.85
N LEU A 246 -19.84 27.49 15.59
CA LEU A 246 -18.46 27.17 15.30
C LEU A 246 -18.18 25.67 15.49
N ASP A 247 -18.72 25.06 16.53
CA ASP A 247 -18.61 23.63 16.81
C ASP A 247 -19.36 22.80 15.77
N ALA A 248 -20.55 23.25 15.33
CA ALA A 248 -21.27 22.62 14.22
C ALA A 248 -20.48 22.73 12.90
N LEU A 249 -19.84 23.86 12.62
CA LEU A 249 -18.99 24.05 11.45
C LEU A 249 -17.73 23.18 11.53
N LYS A 250 -17.08 23.11 12.69
CA LYS A 250 -15.96 22.19 12.94
C LYS A 250 -16.40 20.76 12.66
N LYS A 251 -17.49 20.31 13.27
CA LYS A 251 -18.04 18.96 13.06
C LYS A 251 -18.43 18.69 11.61
N LYS A 252 -18.95 19.67 10.87
CA LYS A 252 -19.39 19.53 9.47
C LYS A 252 -18.24 19.62 8.45
N LYS A 253 -17.27 20.52 8.65
CA LYS A 253 -16.16 20.78 7.72
C LYS A 253 -14.96 19.87 7.99
N LEU A 254 -14.65 19.62 9.27
CA LEU A 254 -13.65 18.63 9.67
C LEU A 254 -14.23 17.21 9.71
N GLY A 255 -15.57 17.07 9.73
CA GLY A 255 -16.35 15.89 9.28
C GLY A 255 -16.11 14.56 10.00
N LEU A 256 -15.14 14.55 10.89
CA LEU A 256 -14.50 13.45 11.60
C LEU A 256 -13.99 14.10 12.90
N PRO A 257 -13.76 13.33 13.99
CA PRO A 257 -13.34 13.95 15.25
C PRO A 257 -12.09 14.79 14.95
N GLY A 258 -12.03 16.01 15.51
CA GLY A 258 -11.28 17.14 14.97
C GLY A 258 -9.76 16.92 14.85
N PHE A 259 -8.99 18.00 14.80
CA PHE A 259 -7.52 17.89 14.86
C PHE A 259 -7.07 17.04 16.05
N ASP A 260 -7.83 17.05 17.15
CA ASP A 260 -7.60 16.27 18.37
C ASP A 260 -8.58 15.09 18.51
N ALA A 261 -8.64 14.25 17.48
CA ALA A 261 -9.48 13.06 17.47
C ALA A 261 -8.94 11.97 18.42
N ASP A 262 -9.84 11.28 19.13
CA ASP A 262 -9.48 10.02 19.79
C ASP A 262 -9.11 8.95 18.75
N ALA A 263 -8.18 8.08 19.13
CA ALA A 263 -7.79 6.95 18.29
C ALA A 263 -9.01 6.07 17.98
N LEU A 264 -9.18 5.71 16.70
CA LEU A 264 -10.18 4.73 16.30
C LEU A 264 -9.83 3.39 16.96
N THR A 265 -10.83 2.75 17.59
CA THR A 265 -10.67 1.43 18.21
C THR A 265 -10.54 0.36 17.13
N GLU A 266 -9.34 0.16 16.61
CA GLU A 266 -9.00 -1.00 15.79
C GLU A 266 -8.61 -2.14 16.72
N LYS A 267 -9.36 -3.25 16.70
CA LYS A 267 -9.10 -4.41 17.58
C LYS A 267 -7.81 -5.16 17.23
N ASN A 268 -7.23 -4.88 16.07
CA ASN A 268 -6.09 -5.58 15.51
C ASN A 268 -4.89 -4.63 15.45
N ALA A 269 -3.82 -4.98 16.17
CA ALA A 269 -2.61 -4.15 16.30
C ALA A 269 -1.96 -3.85 14.93
N MET A 270 -1.94 -4.81 13.99
CA MET A 270 -1.41 -4.56 12.65
C MET A 270 -2.29 -3.57 11.88
N LEU A 271 -3.61 -3.73 11.92
CA LEU A 271 -4.55 -2.78 11.30
C LEU A 271 -4.52 -1.39 11.97
N ALA A 272 -4.23 -1.34 13.26
CA ALA A 272 -4.01 -0.11 14.00
C ALA A 272 -2.70 0.59 13.60
N GLY A 273 -1.75 -0.10 12.96
CA GLY A 273 -0.43 0.42 12.66
C GLY A 273 0.48 0.49 13.88
N ASP A 274 0.24 -0.36 14.87
CA ASP A 274 0.99 -0.43 16.13
C ASP A 274 2.29 -1.23 15.94
N PHE A 275 3.12 -0.78 14.99
CA PHE A 275 4.45 -1.32 14.80
C PHE A 275 5.36 -0.91 15.97
N GLU A 276 6.34 -1.75 16.32
CA GLU A 276 7.21 -1.53 17.50
C GLU A 276 7.80 -0.12 17.54
N VAL A 277 8.38 0.35 16.43
CA VAL A 277 8.95 1.70 16.33
C VAL A 277 7.93 2.84 16.51
N ILE A 278 6.67 2.60 16.17
CA ILE A 278 5.58 3.56 16.39
C ILE A 278 5.18 3.59 17.85
N LEU A 279 5.16 2.44 18.53
CA LEU A 279 4.92 2.35 19.96
C LEU A 279 6.05 3.01 20.76
N GLU A 280 7.30 2.78 20.35
CA GLU A 280 8.49 3.46 20.88
C GLU A 280 8.39 4.99 20.72
N LEU A 281 7.96 5.47 19.54
CA LEU A 281 7.73 6.89 19.31
C LEU A 281 6.69 7.47 20.26
N ILE A 282 5.54 6.80 20.44
CA ILE A 282 4.48 7.25 21.36
C ILE A 282 4.96 7.27 22.81
N ALA A 283 5.76 6.29 23.21
CA ALA A 283 6.32 6.22 24.56
C ALA A 283 7.35 7.33 24.81
N ALA A 284 8.17 7.67 23.81
CA ALA A 284 9.18 8.71 23.90
C ALA A 284 8.58 10.13 23.79
N GLU A 285 7.56 10.30 22.94
CA GLU A 285 6.99 11.59 22.57
C GLU A 285 5.47 11.60 22.82
N PRO A 286 4.99 12.13 23.96
CA PRO A 286 3.56 12.10 24.30
C PRO A 286 2.63 12.72 23.24
N GLN A 287 3.12 13.73 22.50
CA GLN A 287 2.38 14.37 21.41
C GLN A 287 2.18 13.45 20.19
N ALA A 288 3.03 12.42 20.03
CA ALA A 288 2.93 11.47 18.93
C ALA A 288 1.62 10.66 18.97
N LYS A 289 1.00 10.48 20.15
CA LYS A 289 -0.29 9.80 20.27
C LYS A 289 -1.40 10.51 19.49
N MET A 290 -1.49 11.83 19.65
CA MET A 290 -2.49 12.66 18.94
C MET A 290 -2.13 12.79 17.46
N ALA A 291 -0.84 12.92 17.15
CA ALA A 291 -0.36 12.96 15.77
C ALA A 291 -0.68 11.66 15.02
N LYS A 292 -0.49 10.49 15.65
CA LYS A 292 -0.87 9.19 15.09
C LYS A 292 -2.36 9.09 14.82
N ALA A 293 -3.21 9.48 15.78
CA ALA A 293 -4.65 9.44 15.59
C ALA A 293 -5.10 10.29 14.38
N GLN A 294 -4.49 11.47 14.20
CA GLN A 294 -4.72 12.32 13.03
C GLN A 294 -4.29 11.62 11.73
N VAL A 295 -3.07 11.07 11.68
CA VAL A 295 -2.55 10.38 10.49
C VAL A 295 -3.40 9.16 10.15
N ASP A 296 -3.80 8.36 11.13
CA ASP A 296 -4.65 7.18 10.94
C ASP A 296 -5.99 7.53 10.31
N LYS A 297 -6.60 8.63 10.75
CA LYS A 297 -7.83 9.18 10.17
C LYS A 297 -7.62 9.58 8.69
N LEU A 298 -6.54 10.28 8.38
CA LEU A 298 -6.25 10.71 7.00
C LEU A 298 -5.92 9.52 6.08
N VAL A 299 -5.16 8.54 6.59
CA VAL A 299 -4.87 7.28 5.91
C VAL A 299 -6.16 6.50 5.62
N ASN A 300 -7.08 6.42 6.59
CA ASN A 300 -8.38 5.77 6.39
C ASN A 300 -9.24 6.51 5.35
N MET A 301 -9.25 7.84 5.33
CA MET A 301 -9.96 8.60 4.30
C MET A 301 -9.41 8.38 2.88
N ALA A 302 -8.09 8.15 2.77
CA ALA A 302 -7.44 7.85 1.50
C ALA A 302 -7.58 6.38 1.06
N ALA A 303 -8.07 5.51 1.93
CA ALA A 303 -8.34 4.11 1.65
C ALA A 303 -9.50 3.93 0.66
N PRO A 304 -9.60 2.77 -0.01
CA PRO A 304 -10.81 2.38 -0.71
C PRO A 304 -12.04 2.30 0.22
N PRO A 305 -13.27 2.32 -0.35
CA PRO A 305 -14.48 1.99 0.39
C PRO A 305 -14.37 0.58 1.04
N PRO A 306 -14.96 0.38 2.23
CA PRO A 306 -15.86 1.30 2.94
C PRO A 306 -15.15 2.32 3.85
N LYS A 307 -13.81 2.26 4.01
CA LYS A 307 -13.08 3.13 4.96
C LYS A 307 -12.95 4.58 4.46
N GLY A 308 -12.74 4.75 3.16
CA GLY A 308 -12.55 6.04 2.54
C GLY A 308 -13.11 6.09 1.12
N THR A 309 -12.66 7.07 0.35
CA THR A 309 -13.05 7.26 -1.06
C THR A 309 -11.85 7.26 -2.00
N GLY A 310 -10.70 6.78 -1.53
CA GLY A 310 -9.46 6.74 -2.30
C GLY A 310 -9.11 5.34 -2.79
N VAL A 311 -7.81 5.07 -2.89
CA VAL A 311 -7.27 3.85 -3.52
C VAL A 311 -6.15 3.19 -2.73
N HIS A 312 -5.71 3.80 -1.62
CA HIS A 312 -4.52 3.34 -0.93
C HIS A 312 -4.59 3.63 0.57
N ASN A 313 -4.39 2.58 1.36
CA ASN A 313 -4.18 2.66 2.79
C ASN A 313 -2.76 2.19 3.09
N LEU A 314 -1.92 3.08 3.62
CA LEU A 314 -0.51 2.78 3.88
C LEU A 314 -0.33 1.63 4.89
N ARG A 315 -1.20 1.55 5.91
CA ARG A 315 -1.13 0.51 6.95
C ARG A 315 -1.54 -0.84 6.38
N GLU A 316 -2.62 -0.89 5.61
CA GLU A 316 -3.07 -2.13 4.95
C GLU A 316 -2.04 -2.60 3.91
N ALA A 317 -1.41 -1.69 3.17
CA ALA A 317 -0.35 -2.04 2.22
C ALA A 317 0.88 -2.67 2.90
N ILE A 318 1.21 -2.25 4.13
CA ILE A 318 2.27 -2.92 4.93
C ILE A 318 1.86 -4.37 5.24
N ILE A 319 0.61 -4.58 5.64
CA ILE A 319 0.07 -5.90 5.99
C ILE A 319 0.03 -6.79 4.75
N GLU A 320 -0.50 -6.31 3.63
CA GLU A 320 -0.54 -7.03 2.37
C GLU A 320 0.86 -7.49 1.95
N HIS A 321 1.86 -6.60 1.99
CA HIS A 321 3.23 -6.99 1.68
C HIS A 321 3.80 -7.98 2.69
N LYS A 322 3.45 -7.89 3.99
CA LYS A 322 3.86 -8.87 4.99
C LYS A 322 3.23 -10.25 4.74
N MET A 323 1.96 -10.29 4.34
CA MET A 323 1.27 -11.51 3.96
C MET A 323 1.90 -12.16 2.72
N THR A 324 2.29 -11.35 1.73
CA THR A 324 3.05 -11.84 0.57
C THR A 324 4.44 -12.32 0.97
N PHE A 325 5.13 -11.62 1.88
CA PHE A 325 6.47 -11.99 2.38
C PHE A 325 6.46 -13.37 3.03
N ASP A 326 5.45 -13.68 3.82
CA ASP A 326 5.37 -14.96 4.54
C ASP A 326 5.37 -16.16 3.58
N VAL A 327 4.78 -16.01 2.40
CA VAL A 327 4.62 -17.09 1.41
C VAL A 327 5.57 -16.99 0.22
N ALA A 328 6.37 -15.94 0.14
CA ALA A 328 7.33 -15.69 -0.93
C ALA A 328 8.56 -16.62 -0.88
N SER A 329 9.28 -16.71 -2.01
CA SER A 329 10.64 -17.25 -2.10
C SER A 329 11.65 -16.30 -1.47
N ASP A 330 12.82 -16.82 -1.08
CA ASP A 330 13.86 -16.06 -0.35
C ASP A 330 14.30 -14.79 -1.08
N ASP A 331 14.54 -14.87 -2.40
CA ASP A 331 14.91 -13.71 -3.23
C ASP A 331 13.83 -12.62 -3.21
N TRP A 332 12.55 -13.02 -3.20
CA TRP A 332 11.43 -12.10 -3.16
C TRP A 332 11.16 -11.56 -1.76
N GLN A 333 11.45 -12.35 -0.73
CA GLN A 333 11.39 -11.94 0.66
C GLN A 333 12.31 -10.75 0.94
N GLU A 334 13.53 -10.73 0.40
CA GLU A 334 14.43 -9.58 0.58
C GLU A 334 13.85 -8.28 0.01
N PHE A 335 13.28 -8.34 -1.20
CA PHE A 335 12.62 -7.19 -1.81
C PHE A 335 11.42 -6.71 -0.97
N LEU A 336 10.54 -7.63 -0.57
CA LEU A 336 9.36 -7.30 0.22
C LEU A 336 9.73 -6.76 1.60
N LYS A 337 10.78 -7.32 2.23
CA LYS A 337 11.33 -6.84 3.50
C LYS A 337 11.71 -5.37 3.39
N ASN A 338 12.47 -5.00 2.37
CA ASN A 338 12.85 -3.61 2.12
C ASN A 338 11.62 -2.71 1.88
N LYS A 339 10.65 -3.19 1.10
CA LYS A 339 9.41 -2.43 0.82
C LYS A 339 8.56 -2.20 2.08
N ILE A 340 8.44 -3.21 2.93
CA ILE A 340 7.73 -3.13 4.22
C ILE A 340 8.43 -2.13 5.14
N MET A 341 9.76 -2.23 5.30
CA MET A 341 10.54 -1.30 6.12
C MET A 341 10.40 0.16 5.63
N SER A 342 10.46 0.38 4.31
CA SER A 342 10.23 1.71 3.72
C SER A 342 8.82 2.26 3.97
N ASN A 343 7.80 1.40 3.96
CA ASN A 343 6.42 1.82 4.24
C ASN A 343 6.21 2.13 5.73
N ILE A 344 6.83 1.37 6.64
CA ILE A 344 6.86 1.67 8.09
C ILE A 344 7.53 3.02 8.32
N GLU A 345 8.68 3.27 7.68
CA GLU A 345 9.38 4.56 7.72
C GLU A 345 8.51 5.70 7.18
N ARG A 346 7.80 5.48 6.06
CA ARG A 346 6.86 6.46 5.51
C ARG A 346 5.75 6.80 6.52
N TYR A 347 5.19 5.78 7.18
CA TYR A 347 4.15 5.98 8.18
C TYR A 347 4.68 6.74 9.42
N PHE A 348 5.89 6.38 9.89
CA PHE A 348 6.58 7.09 10.96
C PHE A 348 6.78 8.58 10.62
N TYR A 349 7.31 8.91 9.44
CA TYR A 349 7.50 10.30 9.02
C TYR A 349 6.19 11.08 8.89
N LEU A 350 5.08 10.46 8.49
CA LEU A 350 3.78 11.14 8.48
C LEU A 350 3.34 11.54 9.90
N ILE A 351 3.56 10.68 10.90
CA ILE A 351 3.25 10.95 12.31
C ILE A 351 4.16 12.06 12.84
N VAL A 352 5.46 11.94 12.62
CA VAL A 352 6.44 12.94 13.05
C VAL A 352 6.19 14.29 12.36
N PHE A 353 5.79 14.29 11.08
CA PHE A 353 5.40 15.51 10.38
C PHE A 353 4.13 16.13 10.96
N SER A 354 3.15 15.33 11.40
CA SER A 354 1.98 15.84 12.12
C SER A 354 2.39 16.49 13.46
N MET A 355 3.36 15.94 14.19
CA MET A 355 3.93 16.60 15.37
C MET A 355 4.56 17.96 15.02
N TYR A 356 5.36 18.01 13.95
CA TYR A 356 5.95 19.26 13.46
C TYR A 356 4.89 20.31 13.10
N VAL A 357 3.83 19.94 12.36
CA VAL A 357 2.76 20.88 11.98
C VAL A 357 2.03 21.41 13.22
N ARG A 358 1.83 20.59 14.25
CA ARG A 358 1.25 21.00 15.54
C ARG A 358 2.10 22.05 16.24
N GLU A 359 3.41 21.85 16.24
CA GLU A 359 4.36 22.71 16.96
C GLU A 359 4.64 24.02 16.21
N GLN A 360 4.83 23.93 14.89
CA GLN A 360 5.35 25.03 14.06
C GLN A 360 4.26 25.77 13.29
N GLY A 361 3.07 25.18 13.12
CA GLY A 361 1.99 25.76 12.32
C GLY A 361 1.49 27.11 12.86
N SER A 362 1.29 27.24 14.18
CA SER A 362 0.79 28.48 14.80
C SER A 362 1.79 29.64 14.71
N GLN A 363 3.07 29.31 14.52
CA GLN A 363 4.17 30.25 14.35
C GLN A 363 4.44 30.58 12.87
N GLY A 364 3.62 30.05 11.95
CA GLY A 364 3.78 30.28 10.51
C GLY A 364 4.93 29.50 9.87
N PHE A 365 5.32 28.36 10.46
CA PHE A 365 6.43 27.51 10.02
C PHE A 365 7.78 28.27 9.93
N PRO A 366 8.31 28.76 11.06
CA PRO A 366 9.53 29.58 11.09
C PRO A 366 10.80 28.77 10.81
N VAL A 367 10.80 27.48 11.14
CA VAL A 367 11.84 26.51 10.78
C VAL A 367 11.25 25.48 9.83
N THR A 368 12.07 24.88 8.98
CA THR A 368 11.61 23.80 8.08
C THR A 368 11.48 22.47 8.85
N PHE A 369 10.76 21.49 8.29
CA PHE A 369 10.67 20.15 8.86
C PHE A 369 12.05 19.50 8.98
N LYS A 370 12.90 19.64 7.96
CA LYS A 370 14.29 19.15 8.02
C LYS A 370 15.08 19.79 9.17
N GLN A 371 14.99 21.11 9.33
CA GLN A 371 15.66 21.81 10.43
C GLN A 371 15.13 21.37 11.80
N TRP A 372 13.82 21.18 11.92
CA TRP A 372 13.18 20.66 13.13
C TRP A 372 13.61 19.22 13.45
N MET A 373 13.84 18.40 12.42
CA MET A 373 14.39 17.04 12.53
C MET A 373 15.89 17.06 12.89
N ASP A 374 16.65 18.08 12.48
CA ASP A 374 18.06 18.24 12.89
C ASP A 374 18.19 18.43 14.40
N GLU A 375 17.27 19.22 14.99
CA GLU A 375 17.16 19.40 16.45
C GLU A 375 16.68 18.14 17.18
N ARG A 376 16.04 17.21 16.45
CA ARG A 376 15.47 15.95 16.96
C ARG A 376 16.08 14.72 16.27
N SER A 377 17.40 14.76 16.11
CA SER A 377 18.15 13.70 15.42
C SER A 377 17.94 12.29 15.99
N ASN A 378 17.53 12.17 17.28
CA ASN A 378 17.12 10.91 17.89
C ASN A 378 15.95 10.23 17.17
N LEU A 379 15.04 10.99 16.55
CA LEU A 379 13.93 10.44 15.77
C LEU A 379 14.43 9.75 14.49
N ARG A 380 15.50 10.25 13.87
CA ARG A 380 16.14 9.60 12.71
C ARG A 380 16.80 8.28 13.12
N THR A 381 17.49 8.27 14.26
CA THR A 381 18.06 7.03 14.83
C THR A 381 16.97 6.02 15.17
N MET A 382 15.89 6.47 15.82
CA MET A 382 14.76 5.63 16.18
C MET A 382 14.16 4.93 14.96
N ILE A 383 13.90 5.65 13.86
CA ILE A 383 13.34 5.00 12.68
C ILE A 383 14.34 4.14 11.92
N ALA A 384 15.62 4.53 11.89
CA ALA A 384 16.67 3.74 11.23
C ALA A 384 16.84 2.36 11.89
N GLU A 385 16.80 2.29 13.22
CA GLU A 385 16.91 1.05 14.00
C GLU A 385 15.57 0.33 14.15
N GLY A 386 14.48 1.07 14.24
CA GLY A 386 13.16 0.54 14.58
C GLY A 386 12.40 -0.06 13.40
N ARG A 387 12.60 0.43 12.16
CA ARG A 387 11.85 -0.07 10.98
C ARG A 387 12.06 -1.56 10.71
N SER A 388 13.16 -2.15 11.17
CA SER A 388 13.47 -3.58 11.03
C SER A 388 12.93 -4.45 12.18
N LYS A 389 12.40 -3.86 13.25
CA LYS A 389 11.89 -4.59 14.45
C LYS A 389 10.58 -5.34 14.22
N LEU A 390 10.00 -5.28 13.02
CA LEU A 390 8.84 -6.09 12.67
C LEU A 390 9.17 -7.59 12.82
N GLU A 391 8.24 -8.36 13.37
CA GLU A 391 8.36 -9.82 13.43
C GLU A 391 8.30 -10.42 12.02
N TRP A 392 9.47 -10.79 11.47
CA TRP A 392 9.60 -11.32 10.10
C TRP A 392 9.16 -12.77 10.00
N GLU A 393 9.63 -13.61 10.92
CA GLU A 393 9.25 -15.02 11.00
C GLU A 393 8.36 -15.24 12.22
N ARG A 394 7.20 -15.83 11.99
CA ARG A 394 6.36 -16.32 13.08
C ARG A 394 6.82 -17.73 13.43
N LYS A 395 6.95 -18.01 14.73
CA LYS A 395 7.24 -19.35 15.25
C LYS A 395 6.18 -19.74 16.27
N ILE A 396 5.84 -21.03 16.32
CA ILE A 396 5.07 -21.54 17.45
C ILE A 396 6.00 -21.53 18.68
N PRO A 397 5.59 -20.95 19.82
CA PRO A 397 6.40 -20.88 21.03
C PRO A 397 6.92 -22.26 21.47
N ASP A 398 8.20 -22.34 21.85
CA ASP A 398 8.89 -23.61 22.14
C ASP A 398 8.22 -24.40 23.28
N ASP A 399 7.65 -23.71 24.27
CA ASP A 399 6.89 -24.30 25.38
C ASP A 399 5.67 -25.08 24.88
N LYS A 400 5.05 -24.63 23.78
CA LYS A 400 3.92 -25.32 23.14
C LYS A 400 4.34 -26.50 22.28
N LEU A 401 5.64 -26.63 21.97
CA LEU A 401 6.19 -27.71 21.15
C LEU A 401 6.66 -28.91 21.97
N VAL A 402 6.97 -28.73 23.26
CA VAL A 402 7.52 -29.80 24.13
C VAL A 402 6.65 -31.06 24.09
N ASN A 403 5.35 -30.93 24.37
CA ASN A 403 4.45 -32.07 24.38
C ASN A 403 4.28 -32.71 22.99
N LEU A 404 4.36 -31.92 21.91
CA LEU A 404 4.27 -32.44 20.55
C LEU A 404 5.51 -33.27 20.18
N LYS A 405 6.70 -32.83 20.61
CA LYS A 405 7.95 -33.59 20.46
C LYS A 405 7.86 -34.92 21.21
N GLU A 406 7.39 -34.90 22.46
CA GLU A 406 7.16 -36.12 23.26
C GLU A 406 6.19 -37.08 22.57
N MET A 407 5.08 -36.58 22.00
CA MET A 407 4.10 -37.41 21.30
C MET A 407 4.67 -38.12 20.06
N LEU A 408 5.61 -37.48 19.36
CA LEU A 408 6.30 -38.06 18.20
C LEU A 408 7.46 -38.98 18.59
N ASP A 409 8.10 -38.76 19.75
CA ASP A 409 9.20 -39.58 20.25
C ASP A 409 8.71 -40.79 21.07
N THR A 410 7.67 -41.46 20.58
CA THR A 410 7.17 -42.72 21.14
C THR A 410 7.19 -43.81 20.08
N SER A 411 7.00 -45.06 20.49
CA SER A 411 6.81 -46.19 19.58
C SER A 411 5.43 -46.16 18.90
N ASP A 412 4.44 -45.54 19.54
CA ASP A 412 3.07 -45.38 19.03
C ASP A 412 2.84 -44.02 18.32
N PHE A 413 3.90 -43.42 17.77
CA PHE A 413 3.83 -42.09 17.16
C PHE A 413 2.80 -42.01 16.02
N LYS A 414 2.52 -43.12 15.32
CA LYS A 414 1.51 -43.17 14.24
C LYS A 414 0.10 -42.85 14.74
N THR A 415 -0.27 -43.30 15.93
CA THR A 415 -1.56 -42.99 16.57
C THR A 415 -1.62 -41.53 17.04
N ASN A 416 -0.46 -40.95 17.36
CA ASN A 416 -0.33 -39.56 17.79
C ASN A 416 -0.24 -38.56 16.63
N LEU A 417 0.24 -38.97 15.46
CA LEU A 417 0.52 -38.10 14.32
C LEU A 417 -0.69 -37.24 13.90
N PRO A 418 -1.94 -37.75 13.78
CA PRO A 418 -3.10 -36.91 13.47
C PRO A 418 -3.39 -35.85 14.53
N LYS A 419 -3.17 -36.17 15.82
CA LYS A 419 -3.37 -35.23 16.94
C LYS A 419 -2.32 -34.12 16.91
N VAL A 420 -1.06 -34.49 16.64
CA VAL A 420 0.05 -33.55 16.50
C VAL A 420 -0.20 -32.60 15.33
N ILE A 421 -0.56 -33.13 14.16
CA ILE A 421 -0.89 -32.31 12.97
C ILE A 421 -2.02 -31.33 13.30
N LYS A 422 -3.14 -31.82 13.86
CA LYS A 422 -4.27 -30.96 14.25
C LYS A 422 -3.82 -29.85 15.20
N ARG A 423 -3.01 -30.18 16.21
CA ARG A 423 -2.54 -29.21 17.20
C ARG A 423 -1.61 -28.16 16.59
N ILE A 424 -0.72 -28.54 15.69
CA ILE A 424 0.14 -27.59 14.95
C ILE A 424 -0.72 -26.62 14.15
N TYR A 425 -1.74 -27.10 13.44
CA TYR A 425 -2.65 -26.23 12.69
C TYR A 425 -3.44 -25.27 13.58
N GLU A 426 -3.92 -25.72 14.74
CA GLU A 426 -4.57 -24.85 15.72
C GLU A 426 -3.63 -23.75 16.24
N LEU A 427 -2.38 -24.10 16.54
CA LEU A 427 -1.37 -23.16 17.01
C LEU A 427 -0.94 -22.18 15.92
N ALA A 428 -0.79 -22.64 14.68
CA ALA A 428 -0.55 -21.78 13.53
C ALA A 428 -1.73 -20.82 13.32
N TRP A 429 -2.98 -21.30 13.43
CA TRP A 429 -4.17 -20.45 13.33
C TRP A 429 -4.18 -19.34 14.38
N GLN A 430 -3.79 -19.66 15.63
CA GLN A 430 -3.65 -18.66 16.69
C GLN A 430 -2.56 -17.63 16.36
N GLN A 431 -1.41 -18.09 15.86
CA GLN A 431 -0.29 -17.23 15.50
C GLN A 431 -0.59 -16.29 14.33
N PHE A 432 -1.58 -16.62 13.49
CA PHE A 432 -2.08 -15.79 12.40
C PHE A 432 -3.46 -15.18 12.66
N SER A 433 -3.90 -15.11 13.91
CA SER A 433 -5.23 -14.59 14.29
C SER A 433 -5.46 -13.12 13.91
N ASP A 434 -4.39 -12.34 13.85
CA ASP A 434 -4.30 -10.96 13.41
C ASP A 434 -4.34 -10.79 11.88
N LEU A 435 -4.17 -11.84 11.09
CA LEU A 435 -4.35 -11.74 9.64
C LEU A 435 -5.82 -11.91 9.23
N PRO A 436 -6.30 -11.15 8.23
CA PRO A 436 -7.63 -11.35 7.66
C PRO A 436 -7.75 -12.75 7.04
N ARG A 437 -8.96 -13.30 7.04
CA ARG A 437 -9.24 -14.62 6.42
C ARG A 437 -9.03 -14.54 4.90
N GLY A 438 -8.37 -15.54 4.33
CA GLY A 438 -8.14 -15.62 2.89
C GLY A 438 -7.02 -16.59 2.50
N HIS A 439 -6.79 -16.72 1.20
CA HIS A 439 -5.80 -17.65 0.62
C HIS A 439 -4.38 -17.42 1.16
N HIS A 440 -3.95 -16.16 1.29
CA HIS A 440 -2.63 -15.81 1.83
C HIS A 440 -2.45 -16.24 3.29
N LYS A 441 -3.48 -16.08 4.13
CA LYS A 441 -3.45 -16.57 5.52
C LYS A 441 -3.34 -18.08 5.56
N ASN A 442 -4.12 -18.79 4.73
CA ASN A 442 -4.03 -20.25 4.63
C ASN A 442 -2.62 -20.70 4.24
N ASN A 443 -2.04 -20.10 3.21
CA ASN A 443 -0.69 -20.44 2.77
C ASN A 443 0.37 -20.16 3.85
N SER A 444 0.25 -19.04 4.58
CA SER A 444 1.17 -18.69 5.67
C SER A 444 1.06 -19.66 6.84
N MET A 445 -0.17 -20.04 7.22
CA MET A 445 -0.40 -21.06 8.25
C MET A 445 0.13 -22.42 7.83
N HIS A 446 -0.09 -22.82 6.57
CA HIS A 446 0.46 -24.05 6.02
C HIS A 446 1.98 -24.05 6.12
N LYS A 447 2.67 -23.01 5.62
CA LYS A 447 4.13 -22.91 5.67
C LYS A 447 4.68 -22.96 7.12
N LEU A 448 4.02 -22.28 8.06
CA LEU A 448 4.38 -22.35 9.49
C LEU A 448 4.18 -23.76 10.05
N ALA A 449 3.05 -24.40 9.75
CA ALA A 449 2.77 -25.77 10.19
C ALA A 449 3.81 -26.75 9.62
N SER A 450 4.22 -26.55 8.37
CA SER A 450 5.27 -27.34 7.70
C SER A 450 6.61 -27.22 8.41
N LYS A 451 7.09 -25.99 8.59
CA LYS A 451 8.37 -25.71 9.27
C LYS A 451 8.37 -26.26 10.69
N THR A 452 7.26 -26.07 11.42
CA THR A 452 7.09 -26.57 12.78
C THR A 452 7.12 -28.10 12.82
N MET A 453 6.41 -28.77 11.91
CA MET A 453 6.40 -30.24 11.88
C MET A 453 7.81 -30.79 11.66
N ILE A 454 8.56 -30.24 10.71
CA ILE A 454 9.96 -30.63 10.47
C ILE A 454 10.81 -30.41 11.73
N GLU A 455 10.63 -29.29 12.43
CA GLU A 455 11.37 -28.96 13.65
C GLU A 455 11.10 -29.92 14.82
N ILE A 456 9.89 -30.48 14.92
CA ILE A 456 9.52 -31.36 16.03
C ILE A 456 9.75 -32.84 15.74
N LEU A 457 10.22 -33.20 14.54
CA LEU A 457 10.51 -34.60 14.21
C LEU A 457 11.66 -35.13 15.08
N PRO A 458 11.53 -36.33 15.66
CA PRO A 458 12.64 -37.00 16.32
C PRO A 458 13.72 -37.42 15.31
N GLU A 459 14.97 -37.55 15.79
CA GLU A 459 16.15 -37.83 14.96
C GLU A 459 15.99 -39.08 14.09
N LYS A 460 15.31 -40.11 14.61
CA LYS A 460 14.98 -41.35 13.88
C LYS A 460 14.15 -41.12 12.62
N LEU A 461 13.23 -40.15 12.64
CA LEU A 461 12.36 -39.81 11.52
C LEU A 461 13.05 -38.82 10.57
N ILE A 462 13.85 -37.90 11.09
CA ILE A 462 14.68 -36.97 10.29
C ILE A 462 15.58 -37.76 9.34
N ASN A 463 16.36 -38.70 9.89
CA ASN A 463 17.29 -39.51 9.09
C ASN A 463 16.58 -40.31 8.00
N TYR A 464 15.41 -40.89 8.32
CA TYR A 464 14.60 -41.63 7.35
C TYR A 464 14.07 -40.76 6.21
N ILE A 465 13.62 -39.54 6.52
CA ILE A 465 13.10 -38.62 5.50
C ILE A 465 14.23 -38.09 4.63
N GLU A 466 15.40 -37.75 5.20
CA GLU A 466 16.54 -37.28 4.43
C GLU A 466 17.08 -38.34 3.46
N GLU A 467 17.05 -39.62 3.85
CA GLU A 467 17.42 -40.75 2.98
C GLU A 467 16.45 -40.91 1.80
N ARG A 468 15.16 -40.57 1.97
CA ARG A 468 14.10 -40.81 0.98
C ARG A 468 13.74 -39.61 0.12
N CYS A 469 13.81 -38.40 0.68
CA CYS A 469 13.35 -37.16 0.08
C CYS A 469 14.49 -36.18 -0.22
N GLY A 470 15.73 -36.51 0.14
CA GLY A 470 16.86 -35.58 0.08
C GLY A 470 16.86 -34.61 1.25
N SER A 471 17.72 -33.58 1.19
CA SER A 471 17.93 -32.69 2.32
C SER A 471 16.65 -31.95 2.74
N LEU A 472 16.32 -32.04 4.03
CA LEU A 472 15.23 -31.25 4.62
C LEU A 472 15.50 -29.73 4.56
N ALA A 473 16.76 -29.33 4.33
CA ALA A 473 17.14 -27.92 4.13
C ALA A 473 16.57 -27.32 2.83
N THR A 474 16.24 -28.14 1.83
CA THR A 474 15.59 -27.69 0.58
C THR A 474 14.05 -27.64 0.66
N THR A 475 13.48 -27.74 1.87
CA THR A 475 12.05 -27.74 2.19
C THR A 475 11.20 -28.66 1.29
N PRO A 476 11.25 -29.99 1.48
CA PRO A 476 10.24 -30.87 0.87
C PRO A 476 8.82 -30.47 1.31
N ASP A 477 7.83 -30.68 0.43
CA ASP A 477 6.42 -30.37 0.71
C ASP A 477 5.99 -31.09 2.01
N PHE A 478 5.25 -30.40 2.86
CA PHE A 478 4.70 -30.93 4.12
C PHE A 478 3.92 -32.22 3.94
N PHE A 479 3.17 -32.33 2.84
CA PHE A 479 2.43 -33.56 2.53
C PHE A 479 3.36 -34.71 2.15
N ASP A 480 4.51 -34.42 1.53
CA ASP A 480 5.53 -35.44 1.25
C ASP A 480 6.19 -35.91 2.55
N VAL A 481 6.55 -34.97 3.44
CA VAL A 481 7.12 -35.28 4.76
C VAL A 481 6.16 -36.12 5.59
N ILE A 482 4.90 -35.69 5.75
CA ILE A 482 3.87 -36.45 6.48
C ILE A 482 3.60 -37.79 5.81
N GLY A 483 3.52 -37.80 4.48
CA GLY A 483 3.38 -39.00 3.68
C GLY A 483 4.44 -40.02 4.07
N GLN A 484 5.73 -39.66 3.97
CA GLN A 484 6.83 -40.55 4.32
C GLN A 484 6.81 -40.97 5.80
N VAL A 485 6.54 -40.05 6.72
CA VAL A 485 6.44 -40.36 8.16
C VAL A 485 5.36 -41.41 8.44
N SER A 486 4.23 -41.37 7.72
CA SER A 486 3.16 -42.36 7.87
C SER A 486 3.59 -43.78 7.45
N TRP A 487 4.56 -43.89 6.54
CA TRP A 487 5.10 -45.15 6.01
C TRP A 487 6.29 -45.72 6.81
N TYR A 488 6.86 -44.97 7.76
CA TYR A 488 8.00 -45.40 8.58
C TYR A 488 7.67 -46.63 9.44
N GLN A 489 8.59 -47.59 9.55
CA GLN A 489 8.51 -48.71 10.50
C GLN A 489 9.74 -48.73 11.42
N GLU A 490 9.57 -49.21 12.67
CA GLU A 490 10.61 -49.19 13.71
C GLU A 490 11.85 -50.05 13.38
N ASP A 491 11.76 -50.94 12.39
CA ASP A 491 12.89 -51.72 11.88
C ASP A 491 13.74 -50.97 10.84
N GLY A 492 13.40 -49.69 10.57
CA GLY A 492 14.05 -48.85 9.56
C GLY A 492 13.61 -49.15 8.12
N SER A 493 12.69 -50.09 7.90
CA SER A 493 12.20 -50.43 6.57
C SER A 493 10.97 -49.58 6.20
N GLY A 494 11.09 -48.82 5.12
CA GLY A 494 9.95 -48.16 4.47
C GLY A 494 9.39 -49.07 3.38
N ILE A 495 8.07 -49.29 3.35
CA ILE A 495 7.42 -50.04 2.27
C ILE A 495 7.62 -49.26 0.94
N LEU A 496 8.22 -49.91 -0.06
CA LEU A 496 8.44 -49.37 -1.41
C LEU A 496 7.11 -48.93 -2.06
N PRO A 497 7.04 -47.79 -2.77
CA PRO A 497 5.90 -47.50 -3.62
C PRO A 497 5.88 -48.49 -4.79
N MET A 498 4.74 -49.15 -5.02
CA MET A 498 4.44 -49.69 -6.35
C MET A 498 4.50 -48.54 -7.36
N HIS A 499 5.18 -48.78 -8.48
CA HIS A 499 5.42 -47.88 -9.61
C HIS A 499 4.51 -46.64 -9.74
N ARG A 500 5.16 -45.47 -9.86
CA ARG A 500 4.59 -44.33 -10.60
C ARG A 500 4.23 -44.83 -12.02
N PRO A 501 2.99 -44.67 -12.52
CA PRO A 501 2.72 -44.86 -13.94
C PRO A 501 3.65 -43.93 -14.73
N ALA A 502 4.26 -44.45 -15.79
CA ALA A 502 5.24 -43.71 -16.59
C ALA A 502 4.73 -42.31 -16.97
N GLU A 503 5.62 -41.31 -16.83
CA GLU A 503 5.39 -39.94 -17.26
C GLU A 503 4.99 -39.90 -18.73
N ALA A 504 3.79 -39.40 -19.01
CA ALA A 504 3.44 -38.91 -20.33
C ALA A 504 4.23 -37.62 -20.59
N PRO A 505 4.64 -37.34 -21.85
CA PRO A 505 5.51 -36.21 -22.15
C PRO A 505 4.86 -34.89 -21.75
N GLN A 506 5.65 -33.97 -21.20
CA GLN A 506 5.26 -32.59 -20.94
C GLN A 506 4.86 -31.89 -22.24
N GLU A 507 3.57 -31.75 -22.46
CA GLU A 507 3.00 -30.73 -23.35
C GLU A 507 2.35 -29.64 -22.50
N ALA A 508 2.65 -28.39 -22.85
CA ALA A 508 2.17 -27.19 -22.19
C ALA A 508 0.65 -27.06 -22.25
N ALA A 509 0.00 -26.79 -21.11
CA ALA A 509 -1.22 -25.96 -21.06
C ALA A 509 -1.65 -25.68 -19.62
N ALA A 510 -1.91 -24.40 -19.37
CA ALA A 510 -2.73 -23.91 -18.28
C ALA A 510 -4.11 -24.57 -18.26
N VAL A 511 -4.49 -25.24 -17.15
CA VAL A 511 -5.88 -25.42 -16.71
C VAL A 511 -5.87 -25.54 -15.19
N ALA A 512 -6.77 -24.80 -14.55
CA ALA A 512 -7.01 -24.82 -13.11
C ALA A 512 -7.12 -26.25 -12.54
N SER A 513 -6.38 -26.54 -11.46
CA SER A 513 -6.62 -27.75 -10.66
C SER A 513 -7.82 -27.56 -9.73
N PRO A 514 -8.64 -28.60 -9.49
CA PRO A 514 -9.85 -28.50 -8.69
C PRO A 514 -9.50 -28.41 -7.20
N ALA A 515 -10.29 -27.63 -6.47
CA ALA A 515 -10.29 -27.62 -5.01
C ALA A 515 -10.48 -29.06 -4.48
N MET A 516 -9.54 -29.52 -3.66
CA MET A 516 -9.72 -30.69 -2.81
C MET A 516 -10.18 -30.18 -1.45
N ASP A 517 -11.39 -30.60 -1.05
CA ASP A 517 -12.05 -30.18 0.17
C ASP A 517 -11.17 -30.40 1.42
N ALA A 518 -10.94 -29.32 2.14
CA ALA A 518 -10.41 -29.38 3.50
C ALA A 518 -11.45 -30.04 4.42
N PRO A 519 -11.04 -30.83 5.44
CA PRO A 519 -11.98 -31.38 6.39
C PRO A 519 -12.69 -30.24 7.13
N THR A 520 -14.02 -30.23 7.03
CA THR A 520 -14.90 -29.33 7.77
C THR A 520 -14.67 -29.49 9.27
N LEU A 521 -14.12 -28.45 9.91
CA LEU A 521 -14.19 -28.30 11.35
C LEU A 521 -15.54 -27.68 11.69
N ASP A 522 -16.35 -28.39 12.49
CA ASP A 522 -17.62 -27.88 12.99
C ASP A 522 -17.41 -26.55 13.74
N PRO A 523 -18.30 -25.55 13.54
CA PRO A 523 -18.22 -24.30 14.27
C PRO A 523 -18.52 -24.51 15.75
N ILE A 524 -17.58 -24.12 16.61
CA ILE A 524 -17.84 -23.90 18.04
C ILE A 524 -18.78 -22.70 18.13
N ALA A 525 -19.98 -22.92 18.66
CA ALA A 525 -20.97 -21.88 18.90
C ALA A 525 -20.46 -20.89 19.96
N ASP A 526 -20.36 -19.62 19.59
CA ASP A 526 -20.25 -18.51 20.54
C ASP A 526 -21.65 -18.25 21.11
N GLU A 527 -21.84 -18.53 22.40
CA GLU A 527 -23.03 -18.08 23.13
C GLU A 527 -22.99 -16.54 23.23
N ALA A 528 -23.88 -15.88 22.47
CA ALA A 528 -24.16 -14.46 22.65
C ALA A 528 -24.87 -14.24 24.00
N PRO A 529 -24.55 -13.15 24.74
CA PRO A 529 -25.23 -12.85 25.99
C PRO A 529 -26.67 -12.41 25.73
N ALA A 530 -27.60 -12.94 26.54
CA ALA A 530 -29.03 -12.71 26.46
C ALA A 530 -29.43 -11.24 26.65
N GLU A 531 -30.10 -10.65 25.66
CA GLU A 531 -30.86 -9.40 25.82
C GLU A 531 -32.30 -9.70 26.28
N ALA A 532 -32.75 -8.98 27.31
CA ALA A 532 -34.09 -9.05 27.88
C ALA A 532 -35.15 -8.42 26.95
N PRO A 533 -36.43 -8.86 27.00
CA PRO A 533 -37.43 -8.45 26.03
C PRO A 533 -38.02 -7.09 26.38
N ALA A 534 -38.05 -6.17 25.40
CA ALA A 534 -38.86 -4.97 25.42
C ALA A 534 -40.17 -5.21 24.64
N GLU A 535 -41.28 -4.91 25.31
CA GLU A 535 -42.64 -4.86 24.77
C GLU A 535 -42.77 -3.88 23.60
N GLY A 536 -43.66 -4.16 22.64
CA GLY A 536 -44.13 -3.09 21.75
C GLY A 536 -44.82 -3.48 20.45
N ALA A 537 -46.15 -3.49 20.51
CA ALA A 537 -47.06 -2.90 19.54
C ALA A 537 -47.21 -3.48 18.11
N SER A 538 -48.45 -3.88 17.86
CA SER A 538 -49.15 -4.17 16.61
C SER A 538 -49.09 -3.05 15.56
N SER A 539 -48.87 -3.43 14.30
CA SER A 539 -49.29 -2.66 13.12
C SER A 539 -50.78 -2.88 12.80
N PRO A 540 -51.40 -1.93 12.09
CA PRO A 540 -52.23 -2.31 10.96
C PRO A 540 -51.84 -1.60 9.66
N ALA A 541 -52.19 -2.28 8.58
CA ALA A 541 -51.95 -1.98 7.17
C ALA A 541 -52.86 -0.87 6.60
N SER A 542 -52.45 -0.37 5.43
CA SER A 542 -53.15 0.41 4.36
C SER A 542 -52.20 1.52 3.89
N GLU A 543 -52.13 1.98 2.65
CA GLU A 543 -52.87 1.73 1.41
C GLU A 543 -51.98 2.23 0.27
N GLU A 544 -52.03 1.54 -0.86
CA GLU A 544 -51.36 1.84 -2.11
C GLU A 544 -52.24 2.81 -2.93
N THR A 545 -51.74 4.00 -3.28
CA THR A 545 -52.34 4.83 -4.34
C THR A 545 -51.30 5.62 -5.15
N ALA A 546 -51.21 5.23 -6.42
CA ALA A 546 -51.18 6.02 -7.66
C ALA A 546 -50.32 7.32 -7.79
N ALA A 547 -49.61 7.34 -8.92
CA ALA A 547 -48.77 8.39 -9.50
C ALA A 547 -49.44 9.77 -9.72
N PRO A 548 -48.64 10.84 -9.92
CA PRO A 548 -49.10 12.04 -10.60
C PRO A 548 -48.59 12.11 -12.05
N ALA A 549 -49.46 12.62 -12.91
CA ALA A 549 -49.12 13.22 -14.20
C ALA A 549 -48.96 14.75 -14.02
N GLU A 550 -48.25 15.33 -14.98
CA GLU A 550 -47.80 16.74 -15.16
C GLU A 550 -46.56 17.19 -14.36
#